data_AF-A0A2R6M7W6-F1
#
_entry.id   AF-A0A2R6M7W6-F1
#
_cell.length_a   1.000
_cell.length_b   1.000
_cell.length_c   1.000
_cell.angle_alpha   90.00
_cell.angle_beta   90.00
_cell.angle_gamma   90.00
#
_symmetry.space_group_name_H-M   'P 1'
#
loop_
_entity.id
_entity.type
_entity.pdbx_description
1 polymer ?
#
loop_
_entity_poly.entity_id
_entity_poly.type
_entity_poly.pdbx_seq_one_letter_code
_entity_poly.pdbx_strand_id
1 'polypeptide(L)'
;VLFSLTTSAELLPGKRHDVAEIRYFYSRDSRDWALGGRVFDGGALGQRQWAGSAVYDDGSLYVFYTAAGDDGADDLTYSQRLAAAHGGSLTTGPDGVGVEGSWTHETLLEPDGEYYETQAQSRGMIYTFRDPWPFEDPATGDTHLLFEANAPVPAGSDRCDGDARRQEFNGCVGIATSPTGDLLEWGLRPPLLEAVCVNQELERPHVVRRNGRYYLFVSSHQHTFAPGFDGFDGLYGFVADSLFGSYEPLNGTGLVLTNPATAPYQSYSWMAHNHPDGVLVQHFLNYHDFAGGSLDVIGELPEGEQFRRFGGTLGATVRLDVDGARTRVEGALSPWHIPRADKELQPLETPWSPDDLLLDAGGERSRGDGVDRNWDDLPTRGRDSSSRPGSGSH
;
A
#
# COMPACT_ATOMS: atom_id res chain seq x y z
N VAL A 1 -11.19 15.09 -1.91
CA VAL A 1 -9.82 15.30 -2.41
C VAL A 1 -9.01 14.06 -2.07
N LEU A 2 -8.13 13.62 -2.95
CA LEU A 2 -7.22 12.50 -2.73
C LEU A 2 -5.80 12.98 -2.98
N PHE A 3 -4.83 12.37 -2.31
CA PHE A 3 -3.42 12.60 -2.51
C PHE A 3 -2.77 11.30 -2.97
N SER A 4 -1.94 11.39 -4.01
CA SER A 4 -1.33 10.23 -4.65
C SER A 4 0.13 10.51 -4.96
N LEU A 5 0.96 9.48 -4.82
CA LEU A 5 2.27 9.44 -5.46
C LEU A 5 2.07 9.35 -6.97
N THR A 6 2.73 10.22 -7.72
CA THR A 6 2.62 10.31 -9.18
C THR A 6 3.99 10.47 -9.80
N THR A 7 4.13 10.04 -11.05
CA THR A 7 5.33 10.27 -11.86
C THR A 7 4.93 10.51 -13.32
N SER A 8 5.89 10.77 -14.20
CA SER A 8 5.65 10.83 -15.64
C SER A 8 5.21 9.47 -16.17
N ALA A 9 4.20 9.45 -17.03
CA ALA A 9 3.75 8.24 -17.73
C ALA A 9 4.80 7.72 -18.74
N GLU A 10 5.82 8.54 -19.07
CA GLU A 10 6.93 8.17 -19.95
C GLU A 10 8.05 7.43 -19.20
N LEU A 11 8.03 7.43 -17.86
CA LEU A 11 9.04 6.77 -17.05
C LEU A 11 8.73 5.28 -16.94
N LEU A 12 9.77 4.44 -17.06
CA LEU A 12 9.63 3.01 -16.80
C LEU A 12 9.00 2.75 -15.44
N PRO A 13 7.96 1.89 -15.36
CA PRO A 13 7.25 1.64 -14.11
C PRO A 13 8.17 1.33 -12.93
N GLY A 14 9.18 0.49 -13.10
CA GLY A 14 10.12 0.13 -12.02
C GLY A 14 11.01 1.27 -11.50
N LYS A 15 11.07 2.41 -12.20
CA LYS A 15 11.87 3.59 -11.81
C LYS A 15 11.08 4.67 -11.07
N ARG A 16 9.75 4.50 -10.94
CA ARG A 16 8.86 5.50 -10.34
C ARG A 16 9.18 5.85 -8.89
N HIS A 17 9.72 4.90 -8.13
CA HIS A 17 9.95 5.03 -6.69
C HIS A 17 10.98 6.11 -6.36
N ASP A 18 11.85 6.44 -7.31
CA ASP A 18 12.94 7.41 -7.12
C ASP A 18 12.59 8.85 -7.47
N VAL A 19 11.44 9.07 -8.10
CA VAL A 19 11.06 10.39 -8.64
C VAL A 19 9.57 10.70 -8.40
N ALA A 20 8.94 9.95 -7.52
CA ALA A 20 7.53 10.16 -7.20
C ALA A 20 7.32 11.52 -6.53
N GLU A 21 6.24 12.19 -6.93
CA GLU A 21 5.78 13.45 -6.36
C GLU A 21 4.37 13.30 -5.84
N ILE A 22 4.04 14.01 -4.76
CA ILE A 22 2.68 14.06 -4.23
C ILE A 22 1.86 15.04 -5.07
N ARG A 23 0.82 14.52 -5.73
CA ARG A 23 -0.21 15.31 -6.40
C ARG A 23 -1.56 15.05 -5.78
N TYR A 24 -2.50 15.97 -6.01
CA TYR A 24 -3.87 15.81 -5.55
C TYR A 24 -4.86 15.67 -6.70
N PHE A 25 -5.93 14.92 -6.42
CA PHE A 25 -7.08 14.74 -7.28
C PHE A 25 -8.33 15.20 -6.54
N TYR A 26 -9.31 15.73 -7.26
CA TYR A 26 -10.58 16.14 -6.68
C TYR A 26 -11.76 15.69 -7.54
N SER A 27 -12.88 15.45 -6.87
CA SER A 27 -14.12 15.00 -7.49
C SER A 27 -15.30 15.62 -6.74
N ARG A 28 -16.39 15.89 -7.47
CA ARG A 28 -17.67 16.34 -6.90
C ARG A 28 -18.60 15.17 -6.58
N ASP A 29 -18.44 14.05 -7.29
CA ASP A 29 -19.38 12.93 -7.28
C ASP A 29 -18.73 11.61 -6.84
N SER A 30 -17.48 11.67 -6.41
CA SER A 30 -16.68 10.53 -5.96
C SER A 30 -16.37 9.50 -7.06
N ARG A 31 -16.59 9.81 -8.34
CA ARG A 31 -16.36 8.89 -9.47
C ARG A 31 -15.51 9.52 -10.56
N ASP A 32 -15.83 10.74 -10.93
CA ASP A 32 -15.11 11.50 -11.94
C ASP A 32 -14.08 12.39 -11.24
N TRP A 33 -12.79 12.07 -11.45
CA TRP A 33 -11.68 12.73 -10.78
C TRP A 33 -10.89 13.59 -11.75
N ALA A 34 -10.71 14.86 -11.38
CA ALA A 34 -9.81 15.77 -12.05
C ALA A 34 -8.46 15.75 -11.33
N LEU A 35 -7.37 15.74 -12.11
CA LEU A 35 -6.05 16.07 -11.60
C LEU A 35 -6.01 17.56 -11.25
N GLY A 36 -5.64 17.89 -10.02
CA GLY A 36 -5.35 19.26 -9.62
C GLY A 36 -3.94 19.64 -10.03
N GLY A 37 -2.97 19.27 -9.21
CA GLY A 37 -1.56 19.59 -9.45
C GLY A 37 -0.66 19.00 -8.39
N ARG A 38 0.59 19.48 -8.35
CA ARG A 38 1.53 19.20 -7.26
C ARG A 38 1.01 19.81 -5.97
N VAL A 39 1.23 19.10 -4.87
CA VAL A 39 0.92 19.63 -3.53
C VAL A 39 2.00 20.61 -3.10
N PHE A 40 3.27 20.25 -3.35
CA PHE A 40 4.44 21.04 -2.98
C PHE A 40 5.11 21.61 -4.23
N ASP A 41 5.47 22.89 -4.18
CA ASP A 41 6.27 23.56 -5.21
C ASP A 41 7.79 23.45 -4.94
N GLY A 42 8.16 22.86 -3.80
CA GLY A 42 9.53 22.65 -3.34
C GLY A 42 9.58 22.51 -1.82
N GLY A 43 10.78 22.34 -1.26
CA GLY A 43 11.00 22.33 0.19
C GLY A 43 10.66 21.00 0.89
N ALA A 44 10.09 20.03 0.18
CA ALA A 44 9.91 18.68 0.70
C ALA A 44 11.25 18.06 1.11
N LEU A 45 11.26 17.38 2.24
CA LEU A 45 12.43 16.74 2.83
C LEU A 45 12.70 15.39 2.18
N GLY A 46 13.97 14.99 2.23
CA GLY A 46 14.47 13.76 1.63
C GLY A 46 14.65 13.88 0.12
N GLN A 47 15.48 12.98 -0.41
CA GLN A 47 15.69 12.86 -1.86
C GLN A 47 14.41 12.44 -2.58
N ARG A 48 13.52 11.71 -1.88
CA ARG A 48 12.29 11.14 -2.41
C ARG A 48 11.16 11.32 -1.40
N GLN A 49 9.95 11.62 -1.90
CA GLN A 49 8.73 11.60 -1.10
C GLN A 49 8.00 10.28 -1.33
N TRP A 50 7.80 9.52 -0.26
CA TRP A 50 7.01 8.30 -0.28
C TRP A 50 5.67 8.49 0.40
N ALA A 51 4.90 7.40 0.52
CA ALA A 51 3.51 7.44 0.94
C ALA A 51 3.37 7.94 2.39
N GLY A 52 2.13 8.28 2.71
CA GLY A 52 1.71 8.83 3.98
C GLY A 52 0.22 9.15 3.90
N SER A 53 -0.17 10.30 4.42
CA SER A 53 -1.58 10.68 4.58
C SER A 53 -1.73 12.20 4.58
N ALA A 54 -2.98 12.68 4.58
CA ALA A 54 -3.28 14.09 4.72
C ALA A 54 -4.44 14.29 5.68
N VAL A 55 -4.32 15.31 6.53
CA VAL A 55 -5.37 15.74 7.46
C VAL A 55 -5.81 17.14 7.06
N TYR A 56 -7.11 17.31 6.89
CA TYR A 56 -7.72 18.62 6.74
C TYR A 56 -8.52 18.91 8.00
N ASP A 57 -8.10 19.91 8.76
CA ASP A 57 -8.71 20.31 10.02
C ASP A 57 -8.91 21.83 10.05
N ASP A 58 -10.15 22.25 10.25
CA ASP A 58 -10.60 23.66 10.30
C ASP A 58 -9.93 24.62 9.31
N GLY A 59 -9.86 24.23 8.03
CA GLY A 59 -9.26 25.07 6.97
C GLY A 59 -7.76 24.86 6.77
N SER A 60 -7.08 24.20 7.70
CA SER A 60 -5.67 23.87 7.64
C SER A 60 -5.46 22.49 7.02
N LEU A 61 -4.51 22.40 6.08
CA LEU A 61 -4.10 21.16 5.45
C LEU A 61 -2.70 20.78 5.95
N TYR A 62 -2.62 19.57 6.49
CA TYR A 62 -1.40 18.89 6.88
C TYR A 62 -1.18 17.71 5.94
N VAL A 63 0.03 17.55 5.41
CA VAL A 63 0.39 16.43 4.53
C VAL A 63 1.56 15.69 5.14
N PHE A 64 1.30 14.49 5.62
CA PHE A 64 2.27 13.58 6.20
C PHE A 64 2.84 12.69 5.10
N TYR A 65 4.15 12.51 5.09
CA TYR A 65 4.84 11.72 4.09
C TYR A 65 6.13 11.14 4.67
N THR A 66 6.68 10.15 3.99
CA THR A 66 8.01 9.64 4.32
C THR A 66 9.05 10.39 3.51
N ALA A 67 9.98 11.04 4.21
CA ALA A 67 11.19 11.61 3.63
C ALA A 67 12.23 10.50 3.51
N ALA A 68 12.46 10.02 2.29
CA ALA A 68 13.41 8.95 2.00
C ALA A 68 14.71 9.50 1.40
N GLY A 69 15.84 9.08 1.96
CA GLY A 69 17.17 9.57 1.64
C GLY A 69 17.52 10.89 2.31
N ASP A 70 18.80 11.25 2.30
CA ASP A 70 19.35 12.42 2.99
C ASP A 70 19.44 13.62 2.05
N ASP A 71 19.00 14.78 2.55
CA ASP A 71 19.04 16.02 1.81
C ASP A 71 20.48 16.41 1.46
N GLY A 72 20.71 16.75 0.19
CA GLY A 72 22.02 17.22 -0.29
C GLY A 72 23.09 16.13 -0.43
N ALA A 73 22.77 14.84 -0.23
CA ALA A 73 23.67 13.76 -0.56
C ALA A 73 23.82 13.60 -2.09
N ASP A 74 25.06 13.43 -2.56
CA ASP A 74 25.38 13.25 -3.99
C ASP A 74 24.83 11.91 -4.55
N ASP A 75 24.87 10.86 -3.73
CA ASP A 75 24.38 9.53 -4.06
C ASP A 75 23.04 9.24 -3.36
N LEU A 76 22.26 8.28 -3.91
CA LEU A 76 21.02 7.83 -3.27
C LEU A 76 21.32 7.17 -1.91
N THR A 77 20.75 7.69 -0.83
CA THR A 77 20.77 7.07 0.50
C THR A 77 19.39 6.56 0.87
N TYR A 78 19.29 5.62 1.81
CA TYR A 78 18.05 4.90 2.13
C TYR A 78 17.52 5.18 3.55
N SER A 79 17.95 6.27 4.17
CA SER A 79 17.36 6.75 5.42
C SER A 79 15.86 7.02 5.21
N GLN A 80 15.06 6.84 6.25
CA GLN A 80 13.62 7.09 6.20
C GLN A 80 13.23 7.82 7.48
N ARG A 81 12.49 8.91 7.32
CA ARG A 81 11.99 9.77 8.39
C ARG A 81 10.52 10.06 8.16
N LEU A 82 9.73 10.11 9.23
CA LEU A 82 8.34 10.55 9.13
C LEU A 82 8.35 12.08 9.13
N ALA A 83 7.76 12.68 8.11
CA ALA A 83 7.74 14.12 7.92
C ALA A 83 6.31 14.63 7.74
N ALA A 84 6.11 15.90 8.02
CA ALA A 84 4.89 16.62 7.67
C ALA A 84 5.20 17.92 6.96
N ALA A 85 4.26 18.34 6.12
CA ALA A 85 4.15 19.68 5.59
C ALA A 85 2.88 20.33 6.17
N HIS A 86 3.00 21.54 6.71
CA HIS A 86 1.88 22.30 7.27
C HIS A 86 1.88 23.75 6.76
N GLY A 87 0.78 24.48 7.01
CA GLY A 87 0.56 25.82 6.44
C GLY A 87 -0.14 25.81 5.07
N GLY A 88 -0.64 24.64 4.65
CA GLY A 88 -1.52 24.49 3.51
C GLY A 88 -2.99 24.74 3.83
N SER A 89 -3.78 24.93 2.79
CA SER A 89 -5.23 25.08 2.83
C SER A 89 -5.86 24.55 1.55
N LEU A 90 -7.18 24.32 1.59
CA LEU A 90 -7.98 23.97 0.42
C LEU A 90 -8.82 25.16 -0.01
N THR A 91 -8.74 25.54 -1.29
CA THR A 91 -9.64 26.52 -1.91
C THR A 91 -10.67 25.78 -2.76
N THR A 92 -11.92 26.22 -2.75
CA THR A 92 -12.99 25.62 -3.57
C THR A 92 -13.72 26.68 -4.37
N GLY A 93 -14.03 26.37 -5.62
CA GLY A 93 -14.67 27.31 -6.54
C GLY A 93 -15.42 26.63 -7.68
N PRO A 94 -16.03 27.42 -8.59
CA PRO A 94 -16.73 26.90 -9.75
C PRO A 94 -15.81 26.06 -10.66
N ASP A 95 -14.53 26.44 -10.73
CA ASP A 95 -13.51 25.85 -11.61
C ASP A 95 -12.79 24.63 -11.01
N GLY A 96 -12.99 24.33 -9.72
CA GLY A 96 -12.38 23.15 -9.09
C GLY A 96 -11.98 23.34 -7.62
N VAL A 97 -11.02 22.53 -7.20
CA VAL A 97 -10.38 22.60 -5.88
C VAL A 97 -8.90 22.97 -6.08
N GLY A 98 -8.41 23.92 -5.30
CA GLY A 98 -7.00 24.27 -5.20
C GLY A 98 -6.39 23.77 -3.90
N VAL A 99 -5.11 23.40 -3.95
CA VAL A 99 -4.26 23.20 -2.77
C VAL A 99 -3.22 24.31 -2.79
N GLU A 100 -3.21 25.14 -1.75
CA GLU A 100 -2.37 26.34 -1.67
C GLU A 100 -1.77 26.44 -0.28
N GLY A 101 -0.54 26.95 -0.15
CA GLY A 101 0.09 27.11 1.15
C GLY A 101 1.50 27.66 1.10
N SER A 102 1.87 28.36 2.17
CA SER A 102 3.28 28.62 2.49
C SER A 102 3.80 27.44 3.29
N TRP A 103 4.08 26.33 2.60
CA TRP A 103 4.46 25.07 3.22
C TRP A 103 5.71 25.20 4.08
N THR A 104 5.61 24.77 5.33
CA THR A 104 6.75 24.48 6.19
C THR A 104 6.84 22.96 6.33
N HIS A 105 8.02 22.42 6.05
CA HIS A 105 8.29 20.98 6.15
C HIS A 105 9.16 20.70 7.37
N GLU A 106 8.81 19.67 8.12
CA GLU A 106 9.56 19.24 9.30
C GLU A 106 9.61 17.72 9.41
N THR A 107 10.73 17.24 9.96
CA THR A 107 10.86 15.85 10.40
C THR A 107 10.13 15.72 11.73
N LEU A 108 9.14 14.84 11.78
CA LEU A 108 8.37 14.53 12.97
C LEU A 108 9.06 13.49 13.85
N LEU A 109 9.51 12.40 13.22
CA LEU A 109 10.07 11.23 13.92
C LEU A 109 11.17 10.56 13.10
N GLU A 110 12.11 9.97 13.83
CA GLU A 110 13.18 9.10 13.37
C GLU A 110 13.17 7.83 14.23
N PRO A 111 13.67 6.67 13.74
CA PRO A 111 13.80 5.48 14.58
C PRO A 111 14.72 5.73 15.77
N ASP A 112 14.37 5.19 16.93
CA ASP A 112 15.11 5.38 18.20
C ASP A 112 16.14 4.29 18.50
N GLY A 113 16.04 3.16 17.81
CA GLY A 113 16.85 1.97 18.04
C GLY A 113 16.49 1.17 19.29
N GLU A 114 15.44 1.58 20.01
CA GLU A 114 14.89 0.89 21.19
C GLU A 114 13.57 0.22 20.84
N TYR A 115 12.57 0.98 20.42
CA TYR A 115 11.31 0.45 19.91
C TYR A 115 11.38 0.13 18.42
N TYR A 116 12.09 0.97 17.67
CA TYR A 116 12.13 0.94 16.21
C TYR A 116 13.56 0.84 15.72
N GLU A 117 13.85 -0.18 14.92
CA GLU A 117 15.16 -0.46 14.34
C GLU A 117 15.65 0.77 13.58
N THR A 118 16.92 1.11 13.77
CA THR A 118 17.61 2.12 12.96
C THR A 118 18.26 1.49 11.73
N GLN A 119 18.54 2.29 10.71
CA GLN A 119 19.26 1.80 9.53
C GLN A 119 20.61 1.15 9.88
N ALA A 120 21.30 1.63 10.92
CA ALA A 120 22.57 1.06 11.38
C ALA A 120 22.41 -0.30 12.10
N GLN A 121 21.23 -0.58 12.65
CA GLN A 121 20.91 -1.87 13.30
C GLN A 121 20.40 -2.91 12.30
N SER A 122 19.83 -2.46 11.18
CA SER A 122 19.23 -3.33 10.17
C SER A 122 20.22 -4.28 9.52
N ARG A 123 19.77 -5.51 9.28
CA ARG A 123 20.60 -6.65 8.83
C ARG A 123 19.94 -7.48 7.74
N GLY A 124 18.66 -7.25 7.49
CA GLY A 124 17.83 -8.05 6.60
C GLY A 124 17.62 -7.37 5.26
N MET A 125 16.37 -7.43 4.80
CA MET A 125 15.92 -6.82 3.55
C MET A 125 15.90 -5.29 3.64
N ILE A 126 14.82 -4.65 3.17
CA ILE A 126 14.71 -3.20 3.13
C ILE A 126 14.42 -2.69 4.54
N TYR A 127 15.32 -1.87 5.09
CA TYR A 127 15.06 -1.11 6.32
C TYR A 127 13.75 -0.31 6.20
N THR A 128 12.87 -0.36 7.21
CA THR A 128 11.55 0.28 7.17
C THR A 128 11.33 1.29 8.32
N PHE A 129 10.88 2.49 7.98
CA PHE A 129 10.36 3.50 8.92
C PHE A 129 9.53 4.55 8.14
N ARG A 130 8.28 4.23 7.79
CA ARG A 130 7.52 4.94 6.75
C ARG A 130 6.00 4.91 6.92
N ASP A 131 5.29 5.53 5.98
CA ASP A 131 3.83 5.54 5.85
C ASP A 131 3.08 6.13 7.07
N PRO A 132 3.35 7.40 7.45
CA PRO A 132 2.69 8.03 8.59
C PRO A 132 1.17 8.18 8.39
N TRP A 133 0.41 7.70 9.37
CA TRP A 133 -1.06 7.70 9.38
C TRP A 133 -1.61 8.25 10.71
N PRO A 134 -2.02 9.53 10.77
CA PRO A 134 -2.68 10.09 11.94
C PRO A 134 -4.01 9.39 12.22
N PHE A 135 -4.28 9.14 13.50
CA PHE A 135 -5.50 8.52 13.99
C PHE A 135 -5.88 9.14 15.33
N GLU A 136 -7.05 9.78 15.37
CA GLU A 136 -7.66 10.18 16.63
C GLU A 136 -8.51 9.01 17.15
N ASP A 137 -8.21 8.51 18.35
CA ASP A 137 -8.98 7.42 18.96
C ASP A 137 -10.32 7.97 19.48
N PRO A 138 -11.47 7.65 18.86
CA PRO A 138 -12.75 8.16 19.30
C PRO A 138 -13.23 7.60 20.65
N ALA A 139 -12.54 6.61 21.24
CA ALA A 139 -12.83 6.13 22.59
C ALA A 139 -12.17 6.97 23.69
N THR A 140 -11.02 7.58 23.42
CA THR A 140 -10.23 8.33 24.41
C THR A 140 -10.09 9.82 24.08
N GLY A 141 -10.19 10.18 22.80
CA GLY A 141 -9.85 11.50 22.26
C GLY A 141 -8.34 11.70 22.07
N ASP A 142 -7.52 10.66 22.25
CA ASP A 142 -6.07 10.76 22.09
C ASP A 142 -5.69 10.75 20.60
N THR A 143 -4.71 11.58 20.25
CA THR A 143 -4.17 11.66 18.90
C THR A 143 -2.94 10.77 18.75
N HIS A 144 -2.96 9.90 17.75
CA HIS A 144 -1.90 8.94 17.45
C HIS A 144 -1.37 9.09 16.03
N LEU A 145 -0.16 8.60 15.80
CA LEU A 145 0.44 8.45 14.48
C LEU A 145 0.91 7.01 14.32
N LEU A 146 0.28 6.26 13.42
CA LEU A 146 0.71 4.91 13.05
C LEU A 146 1.72 4.99 11.90
N PHE A 147 2.62 4.03 11.82
CA PHE A 147 3.63 3.94 10.76
C PHE A 147 4.20 2.53 10.67
N GLU A 148 4.72 2.18 9.50
CA GLU A 148 5.48 0.95 9.31
C GLU A 148 6.88 1.12 9.89
N ALA A 149 7.39 0.11 10.58
CA ALA A 149 8.77 0.05 11.04
C ALA A 149 9.27 -1.39 11.16
N ASN A 150 10.54 -1.55 11.52
CA ASN A 150 11.08 -2.83 12.00
C ASN A 150 11.34 -2.79 13.50
N ALA A 151 11.15 -3.91 14.19
CA ALA A 151 11.52 -4.07 15.59
C ALA A 151 13.03 -4.42 15.69
N PRO A 152 13.81 -3.78 16.57
CA PRO A 152 15.23 -4.12 16.72
C PRO A 152 15.43 -5.59 17.13
N VAL A 153 16.26 -6.33 16.39
CA VAL A 153 16.69 -7.70 16.75
C VAL A 153 18.22 -7.75 16.87
N PRO A 154 18.79 -7.58 18.08
CA PRO A 154 20.23 -7.55 18.28
C PRO A 154 20.95 -8.86 17.91
N ALA A 155 22.26 -8.75 17.63
CA ALA A 155 23.11 -9.93 17.42
C ALA A 155 23.08 -10.84 18.65
N GLY A 156 22.85 -12.13 18.43
CA GLY A 156 22.78 -13.11 19.53
C GLY A 156 21.46 -13.10 20.29
N SER A 157 20.41 -12.43 19.76
CA SER A 157 19.05 -12.60 20.27
C SER A 157 18.61 -14.06 20.19
N ASP A 158 17.83 -14.50 21.18
CA ASP A 158 17.17 -15.81 21.24
C ASP A 158 15.81 -15.83 20.52
N ARG A 159 15.36 -14.68 19.99
CA ARG A 159 14.16 -14.62 19.13
C ARG A 159 14.29 -15.59 17.97
N CYS A 160 13.18 -16.14 17.51
CA CYS A 160 13.16 -17.16 16.46
C CYS A 160 14.00 -18.41 16.80
N ASP A 161 14.12 -18.77 18.08
CA ASP A 161 14.99 -19.86 18.57
C ASP A 161 16.46 -19.71 18.14
N GLY A 162 16.91 -18.46 17.95
CA GLY A 162 18.26 -18.14 17.47
C GLY A 162 18.47 -18.31 15.96
N ASP A 163 17.42 -18.56 15.17
CA ASP A 163 17.51 -18.62 13.71
C ASP A 163 17.77 -17.23 13.12
N ALA A 164 19.06 -16.96 12.83
CA ALA A 164 19.52 -15.69 12.28
C ALA A 164 18.80 -15.30 10.97
N ARG A 165 18.41 -16.27 10.13
CA ARG A 165 17.72 -15.97 8.87
C ARG A 165 16.29 -15.53 9.11
N ARG A 166 15.59 -16.13 10.07
CA ARG A 166 14.24 -15.69 10.45
C ARG A 166 14.25 -14.36 11.21
N GLN A 167 15.32 -14.06 11.93
CA GLN A 167 15.50 -12.79 12.64
C GLN A 167 15.59 -11.57 11.70
N GLU A 168 15.98 -11.76 10.43
CA GLU A 168 15.96 -10.71 9.39
C GLU A 168 14.54 -10.27 9.00
N PHE A 169 13.51 -11.02 9.41
CA PHE A 169 12.10 -10.72 9.17
C PHE A 169 11.50 -10.16 10.45
N ASN A 170 11.60 -8.85 10.62
CA ASN A 170 11.31 -8.16 11.86
C ASN A 170 10.36 -6.96 11.68
N GLY A 171 9.40 -7.05 10.76
CA GLY A 171 8.39 -6.01 10.55
C GLY A 171 7.54 -5.75 11.80
N CYS A 172 7.16 -4.49 12.02
CA CYS A 172 6.25 -4.08 13.08
C CYS A 172 5.38 -2.90 12.64
N VAL A 173 4.23 -2.75 13.31
CA VAL A 173 3.39 -1.56 13.21
C VAL A 173 3.73 -0.66 14.39
N GLY A 174 4.38 0.46 14.09
CA GLY A 174 4.69 1.48 15.05
C GLY A 174 3.52 2.40 15.36
N ILE A 175 3.61 3.03 16.53
CA ILE A 175 2.68 4.07 16.97
C ILE A 175 3.42 5.11 17.80
N ALA A 176 3.04 6.37 17.59
CA ALA A 176 3.36 7.49 18.45
C ALA A 176 2.08 8.13 19.00
N THR A 177 2.16 8.80 20.13
CA THR A 177 1.05 9.56 20.73
C THR A 177 1.45 11.01 20.86
N SER A 178 0.54 11.92 20.49
CA SER A 178 0.72 13.34 20.77
C SER A 178 0.36 13.64 22.23
N PRO A 179 1.27 14.25 23.02
CA PRO A 179 0.99 14.60 24.41
C PRO A 179 0.00 15.76 24.54
N THR A 180 -0.16 16.56 23.48
CA THR A 180 -0.97 17.78 23.45
C THR A 180 -2.18 17.67 22.53
N GLY A 181 -2.22 16.64 21.68
CA GLY A 181 -3.16 16.53 20.57
C GLY A 181 -2.70 17.25 19.29
N ASP A 182 -1.57 17.97 19.33
CA ASP A 182 -0.98 18.61 18.16
C ASP A 182 -0.50 17.55 17.15
N LEU A 183 -0.87 17.76 15.90
CA LEU A 183 -0.52 16.93 14.74
C LEU A 183 0.96 17.01 14.36
N LEU A 184 1.72 17.91 14.98
CA LEU A 184 3.15 18.12 14.75
C LEU A 184 4.03 17.68 15.93
N GLU A 185 3.43 17.29 17.07
CA GLU A 185 4.16 16.87 18.27
C GLU A 185 3.88 15.40 18.60
N TRP A 186 4.92 14.56 18.60
CA TRP A 186 4.76 13.12 18.75
C TRP A 186 5.79 12.51 19.69
N GLY A 187 5.34 11.56 20.53
CA GLY A 187 6.21 10.70 21.33
C GLY A 187 6.07 9.23 20.92
N LEU A 188 7.18 8.59 20.54
CA LEU A 188 7.23 7.17 20.21
C LEU A 188 6.71 6.31 21.37
N ARG A 189 5.97 5.25 21.04
CA ARG A 189 5.45 4.24 21.97
C ARG A 189 5.91 2.86 21.53
N PRO A 190 5.79 1.82 22.38
CA PRO A 190 5.98 0.44 21.94
C PRO A 190 5.08 0.10 20.73
N PRO A 191 5.54 -0.75 19.80
CA PRO A 191 4.76 -1.14 18.62
C PRO A 191 3.39 -1.74 18.97
N LEU A 192 2.39 -1.52 18.12
CA LEU A 192 1.07 -2.16 18.24
C LEU A 192 1.11 -3.64 17.89
N LEU A 193 1.96 -4.00 16.94
CA LEU A 193 2.08 -5.36 16.41
C LEU A 193 3.52 -5.60 15.99
N GLU A 194 4.09 -6.74 16.37
CA GLU A 194 5.37 -7.23 15.88
C GLU A 194 5.17 -8.52 15.10
N ALA A 195 5.73 -8.60 13.90
CA ALA A 195 5.76 -9.80 13.05
C ALA A 195 7.17 -10.41 12.99
N VAL A 196 7.94 -10.30 14.09
CA VAL A 196 9.29 -10.86 14.16
C VAL A 196 9.25 -12.37 13.91
N CYS A 197 10.17 -12.85 13.09
CA CYS A 197 10.26 -14.22 12.58
C CYS A 197 9.16 -14.61 11.58
N VAL A 198 8.30 -13.69 11.14
CA VAL A 198 7.12 -13.98 10.30
C VAL A 198 7.12 -13.14 9.03
N ASN A 199 7.21 -11.82 9.12
CA ASN A 199 7.15 -10.94 7.96
C ASN A 199 8.02 -9.70 8.18
N GLN A 200 8.63 -9.19 7.11
CA GLN A 200 9.53 -8.05 7.15
C GLN A 200 8.84 -6.70 6.87
N GLU A 201 7.77 -6.67 6.07
CA GLU A 201 7.09 -5.44 5.64
C GLU A 201 5.61 -5.48 6.02
N LEU A 202 5.20 -4.54 6.87
CA LEU A 202 3.82 -4.34 7.33
C LEU A 202 3.35 -2.95 6.87
N GLU A 203 3.27 -2.77 5.56
CA GLU A 203 3.16 -1.47 4.89
C GLU A 203 1.81 -0.79 5.12
N ARG A 204 1.81 0.54 5.03
CA ARG A 204 0.62 1.40 5.15
C ARG A 204 -0.29 1.05 6.34
N PRO A 205 0.22 0.94 7.58
CA PRO A 205 -0.63 0.61 8.70
C PRO A 205 -1.68 1.68 8.97
N HIS A 206 -2.92 1.26 9.13
CA HIS A 206 -4.04 2.13 9.46
C HIS A 206 -5.10 1.38 10.24
N VAL A 207 -5.89 2.11 11.02
CA VAL A 207 -6.93 1.54 11.88
C VAL A 207 -8.31 2.00 11.44
N VAL A 208 -9.23 1.04 11.35
CA VAL A 208 -10.67 1.28 11.25
C VAL A 208 -11.31 0.90 12.58
N ARG A 209 -12.01 1.82 13.23
CA ARG A 209 -12.84 1.50 14.39
C ARG A 209 -14.27 1.23 13.97
N ARG A 210 -14.78 0.03 14.25
CA ARG A 210 -16.14 -0.39 13.89
C ARG A 210 -16.74 -1.27 14.97
N ASN A 211 -18.01 -1.05 15.32
CA ASN A 211 -18.73 -1.82 16.33
C ASN A 211 -17.98 -1.92 17.68
N GLY A 212 -17.32 -0.85 18.09
CA GLY A 212 -16.55 -0.78 19.33
C GLY A 212 -15.18 -1.46 19.30
N ARG A 213 -14.77 -2.05 18.17
CA ARG A 213 -13.49 -2.75 17.99
C ARG A 213 -12.55 -2.00 17.04
N TYR A 214 -11.27 -2.31 17.16
CA TYR A 214 -10.18 -1.73 16.38
C TYR A 214 -9.67 -2.76 15.38
N TYR A 215 -9.75 -2.44 14.10
CA TYR A 215 -9.26 -3.26 13.01
C TYR A 215 -8.00 -2.60 12.44
N LEU A 216 -6.84 -3.16 12.78
CA LEU A 216 -5.55 -2.76 12.23
C LEU A 216 -5.33 -3.46 10.90
N PHE A 217 -5.05 -2.71 9.86
CA PHE A 217 -4.80 -3.22 8.51
C PHE A 217 -3.41 -2.84 8.03
N VAL A 218 -2.77 -3.75 7.29
CA VAL A 218 -1.45 -3.56 6.66
C VAL A 218 -1.45 -4.20 5.28
N SER A 219 -0.71 -3.62 4.33
CA SER A 219 -0.35 -4.30 3.09
C SER A 219 0.92 -5.11 3.30
N SER A 220 1.06 -6.23 2.60
CA SER A 220 2.33 -6.97 2.58
C SER A 220 2.48 -7.71 1.26
N HIS A 221 3.69 -8.21 1.02
CA HIS A 221 4.08 -8.96 -0.17
C HIS A 221 4.34 -10.43 0.16
N GLN A 222 4.17 -11.32 -0.82
CA GLN A 222 4.52 -12.73 -0.65
C GLN A 222 6.01 -12.93 -0.32
N HIS A 223 6.90 -12.13 -0.92
CA HIS A 223 8.35 -12.31 -0.79
C HIS A 223 8.93 -11.77 0.52
N THR A 224 8.14 -11.05 1.32
CA THR A 224 8.55 -10.49 2.62
C THR A 224 8.20 -11.43 3.78
N PHE A 225 7.64 -12.60 3.52
CA PHE A 225 7.43 -13.65 4.53
C PHE A 225 8.72 -14.42 4.83
N ALA A 226 8.92 -14.72 6.11
CA ALA A 226 10.05 -15.49 6.59
C ALA A 226 10.03 -16.93 6.03
N PRO A 227 11.20 -17.59 5.89
CA PRO A 227 11.25 -19.00 5.49
C PRO A 227 10.33 -19.88 6.34
N GLY A 228 9.52 -20.70 5.68
CA GLY A 228 8.55 -21.58 6.34
C GLY A 228 7.14 -21.02 6.44
N PHE A 229 6.92 -19.77 6.00
CA PHE A 229 5.59 -19.19 5.83
C PHE A 229 5.26 -19.04 4.35
N ASP A 230 4.02 -19.33 4.00
CA ASP A 230 3.41 -18.99 2.72
C ASP A 230 2.44 -17.83 2.95
N GLY A 231 2.55 -16.81 2.10
CA GLY A 231 1.66 -15.65 2.11
C GLY A 231 1.38 -15.17 0.71
N PHE A 232 0.61 -14.09 0.61
CA PHE A 232 0.25 -13.48 -0.67
C PHE A 232 0.52 -11.99 -0.61
N ASP A 233 0.71 -11.40 -1.78
CA ASP A 233 0.50 -9.97 -1.94
C ASP A 233 -0.95 -9.65 -1.56
N GLY A 234 -1.16 -8.91 -0.48
CA GLY A 234 -2.50 -8.68 0.03
C GLY A 234 -2.62 -7.66 1.15
N LEU A 235 -3.88 -7.36 1.45
CA LEU A 235 -4.30 -6.71 2.68
C LEU A 235 -4.40 -7.77 3.78
N TYR A 236 -3.64 -7.55 4.84
CA TYR A 236 -3.73 -8.30 6.08
C TYR A 236 -4.40 -7.42 7.14
N GLY A 237 -5.03 -8.04 8.13
CA GLY A 237 -5.62 -7.31 9.23
C GLY A 237 -5.81 -8.12 10.51
N PHE A 238 -5.95 -7.37 11.59
CA PHE A 238 -6.00 -7.87 12.95
C PHE A 238 -7.04 -7.08 13.74
N VAL A 239 -7.74 -7.70 14.68
CA VAL A 239 -8.78 -7.05 15.50
C VAL A 239 -8.45 -7.09 16.98
N ALA A 240 -8.77 -6.01 17.68
CA ALA A 240 -8.68 -5.92 19.14
C ALA A 240 -9.87 -5.15 19.72
N ASP A 241 -10.16 -5.37 21.01
CA ASP A 241 -11.21 -4.63 21.74
C ASP A 241 -10.72 -3.23 22.19
N SER A 242 -9.42 -2.93 22.08
CA SER A 242 -8.83 -1.60 22.34
C SER A 242 -7.62 -1.36 21.43
N LEU A 243 -7.26 -0.09 21.19
CA LEU A 243 -6.14 0.27 20.31
C LEU A 243 -4.81 -0.38 20.71
N PHE A 244 -4.51 -0.41 22.01
CA PHE A 244 -3.31 -1.03 22.60
C PHE A 244 -3.59 -2.45 23.15
N GLY A 245 -4.67 -3.09 22.69
CA GLY A 245 -5.08 -4.42 23.12
C GLY A 245 -4.30 -5.53 22.44
N SER A 246 -4.64 -6.77 22.79
CA SER A 246 -4.10 -7.96 22.11
C SER A 246 -4.83 -8.16 20.79
N TYR A 247 -4.15 -7.91 19.69
CA TYR A 247 -4.66 -8.11 18.34
C TYR A 247 -4.73 -9.60 17.98
N GLU A 248 -5.89 -10.06 17.51
CA GLU A 248 -6.08 -11.38 16.91
C GLU A 248 -6.11 -11.28 15.37
N PRO A 249 -5.48 -12.20 14.62
CA PRO A 249 -5.53 -12.17 13.16
C PRO A 249 -6.95 -12.38 12.61
N LEU A 250 -7.38 -11.52 11.69
CA LEU A 250 -8.65 -11.69 10.98
C LEU A 250 -8.63 -12.97 10.14
N ASN A 251 -9.78 -13.63 10.02
CA ASN A 251 -9.92 -14.90 9.30
C ASN A 251 -8.98 -16.03 9.79
N GLY A 252 -8.43 -15.90 11.00
CA GLY A 252 -7.51 -16.87 11.61
C GLY A 252 -6.08 -16.85 11.05
N THR A 253 -5.85 -16.20 9.90
CA THR A 253 -4.53 -16.12 9.24
C THR A 253 -4.00 -14.68 9.13
N GLY A 254 -4.86 -13.70 9.38
CA GLY A 254 -4.63 -12.29 9.10
C GLY A 254 -5.00 -11.88 7.68
N LEU A 255 -5.17 -12.81 6.72
CA LEU A 255 -5.44 -12.46 5.33
C LEU A 255 -6.88 -11.95 5.15
N VAL A 256 -7.02 -10.75 4.59
CA VAL A 256 -8.32 -10.08 4.38
C VAL A 256 -8.69 -10.04 2.89
N LEU A 257 -7.77 -9.61 2.04
CA LEU A 257 -7.98 -9.49 0.61
C LEU A 257 -6.65 -9.74 -0.11
N THR A 258 -6.67 -10.52 -1.18
CA THR A 258 -5.50 -10.77 -2.02
C THR A 258 -5.86 -10.73 -3.50
N ASN A 259 -4.82 -10.64 -4.32
CA ASN A 259 -4.94 -10.77 -5.75
C ASN A 259 -5.36 -12.20 -6.16
N PRO A 260 -6.08 -12.38 -7.29
CA PRO A 260 -6.34 -13.70 -7.85
C PRO A 260 -5.04 -14.45 -8.13
N ALA A 261 -5.04 -15.77 -7.92
CA ALA A 261 -3.87 -16.62 -8.17
C ALA A 261 -3.34 -16.55 -9.62
N THR A 262 -4.21 -16.20 -10.58
CA THR A 262 -3.85 -16.02 -11.99
C THR A 262 -3.20 -14.66 -12.30
N ALA A 263 -3.27 -13.71 -11.38
CA ALA A 263 -2.72 -12.37 -11.52
C ALA A 263 -2.22 -11.84 -10.16
N PRO A 264 -1.25 -12.52 -9.51
CA PRO A 264 -0.86 -12.28 -8.12
C PRO A 264 -0.30 -10.87 -7.84
N TYR A 265 0.06 -10.12 -8.88
CA TYR A 265 0.63 -8.77 -8.78
C TYR A 265 -0.28 -7.67 -9.35
N GLN A 266 -1.56 -7.96 -9.60
CA GLN A 266 -2.45 -7.00 -10.26
C GLN A 266 -2.75 -5.76 -9.43
N SER A 267 -2.65 -5.82 -8.11
CA SER A 267 -3.00 -4.71 -7.22
C SER A 267 -2.09 -4.65 -6.01
N TYR A 268 -1.91 -3.44 -5.48
CA TYR A 268 -1.09 -3.20 -4.30
C TYR A 268 -1.51 -1.94 -3.53
N SER A 269 -0.87 -1.71 -2.38
CA SER A 269 -1.06 -0.55 -1.48
C SER A 269 -2.51 -0.38 -1.03
N TRP A 270 -3.12 -1.47 -0.55
CA TRP A 270 -4.51 -1.51 -0.11
C TRP A 270 -4.76 -0.61 1.10
N MET A 271 -5.88 0.11 1.10
CA MET A 271 -6.29 1.01 2.17
C MET A 271 -7.78 0.84 2.48
N ALA A 272 -8.06 0.31 3.66
CA ALA A 272 -9.39 0.18 4.21
C ALA A 272 -9.84 1.49 4.87
N HIS A 273 -11.08 1.89 4.64
CA HIS A 273 -11.71 3.02 5.31
C HIS A 273 -13.11 2.64 5.77
N ASN A 274 -13.50 3.20 6.92
CA ASN A 274 -14.82 2.96 7.48
C ASN A 274 -15.90 3.69 6.68
N HIS A 275 -16.98 2.98 6.38
CA HIS A 275 -18.20 3.54 5.83
C HIS A 275 -19.39 3.11 6.72
N PRO A 276 -20.47 3.90 6.88
CA PRO A 276 -21.63 3.43 7.65
C PRO A 276 -22.12 2.03 7.21
N ASP A 277 -22.16 1.81 5.89
CA ASP A 277 -22.65 0.57 5.27
C ASP A 277 -21.62 -0.58 5.17
N GLY A 278 -20.39 -0.43 5.68
CA GLY A 278 -19.38 -1.49 5.64
C GLY A 278 -17.94 -0.98 5.73
N VAL A 279 -16.97 -1.80 5.31
CA VAL A 279 -15.58 -1.36 5.11
C VAL A 279 -15.29 -1.33 3.62
N LEU A 280 -14.66 -0.26 3.16
CA LEU A 280 -14.31 -0.09 1.75
C LEU A 280 -12.79 -0.09 1.60
N VAL A 281 -12.27 -0.79 0.60
CA VAL A 281 -10.83 -0.92 0.34
C VAL A 281 -10.47 -0.34 -1.01
N GLN A 282 -9.58 0.65 -0.99
CA GLN A 282 -8.97 1.23 -2.19
C GLN A 282 -7.63 0.58 -2.44
N HIS A 283 -7.22 0.51 -3.71
CA HIS A 283 -5.91 0.01 -4.12
C HIS A 283 -5.56 0.59 -5.49
N PHE A 284 -4.29 0.52 -5.88
CA PHE A 284 -3.90 0.81 -7.26
C PHE A 284 -3.66 -0.48 -8.05
N LEU A 285 -3.79 -0.38 -9.37
CA LEU A 285 -3.48 -1.44 -10.31
C LEU A 285 -1.98 -1.43 -10.59
N ASN A 286 -1.29 -2.51 -10.20
CA ASN A 286 0.15 -2.63 -10.35
C ASN A 286 0.51 -3.29 -11.70
N TYR A 287 0.59 -4.62 -11.79
CA TYR A 287 0.91 -5.30 -13.05
C TYR A 287 -0.12 -6.37 -13.45
N HIS A 288 -0.70 -6.21 -14.63
CA HIS A 288 -1.68 -7.13 -15.21
C HIS A 288 -1.01 -8.26 -15.99
N ASP A 289 -1.73 -9.38 -16.11
CA ASP A 289 -1.35 -10.57 -16.88
C ASP A 289 0.04 -11.14 -16.52
N PHE A 290 0.50 -10.92 -15.29
CA PHE A 290 1.82 -11.31 -14.81
C PHE A 290 1.70 -12.22 -13.59
N ALA A 291 2.26 -13.42 -13.71
CA ALA A 291 2.28 -14.47 -12.68
C ALA A 291 3.70 -15.05 -12.52
N GLY A 292 4.73 -14.22 -12.67
CA GLY A 292 6.12 -14.62 -12.43
C GLY A 292 6.39 -14.94 -10.96
N GLY A 293 7.59 -15.44 -10.64
CA GLY A 293 7.95 -15.75 -9.25
C GLY A 293 8.32 -14.53 -8.39
N SER A 294 8.64 -13.40 -9.03
CA SER A 294 8.96 -12.12 -8.37
C SER A 294 8.61 -10.96 -9.30
N LEU A 295 8.32 -9.78 -8.73
CA LEU A 295 8.22 -8.52 -9.45
C LEU A 295 9.54 -8.12 -10.12
N ASP A 296 10.69 -8.60 -9.64
CA ASP A 296 12.00 -8.29 -10.23
C ASP A 296 12.10 -8.70 -11.70
N VAL A 297 11.43 -9.81 -12.05
CA VAL A 297 11.39 -10.35 -13.41
C VAL A 297 10.72 -9.38 -14.39
N ILE A 298 9.86 -8.47 -13.90
CA ILE A 298 9.27 -7.43 -14.75
C ILE A 298 10.34 -6.47 -15.26
N GLY A 299 11.34 -6.14 -14.43
CA GLY A 299 12.45 -5.27 -14.83
C GLY A 299 13.29 -5.84 -15.97
N GLU A 300 13.24 -7.15 -16.18
CA GLU A 300 13.95 -7.87 -17.26
C GLU A 300 13.15 -7.92 -18.57
N LEU A 301 11.86 -7.60 -18.55
CA LEU A 301 11.03 -7.57 -19.75
C LEU A 301 11.43 -6.39 -20.65
N PRO A 302 11.20 -6.48 -21.98
CA PRO A 302 11.33 -5.33 -22.86
C PRO A 302 10.50 -4.15 -22.35
N GLU A 303 11.01 -2.92 -22.48
CA GLU A 303 10.35 -1.71 -21.95
C GLU A 303 8.87 -1.61 -22.35
N GLY A 304 8.55 -1.89 -23.62
CA GLY A 304 7.17 -1.88 -24.11
C GLY A 304 6.26 -2.87 -23.39
N GLU A 305 6.78 -4.02 -22.95
CA GLU A 305 6.03 -4.99 -22.13
C GLU A 305 5.85 -4.52 -20.70
N GLN A 306 6.84 -3.83 -20.12
CA GLN A 306 6.71 -3.23 -18.79
C GLN A 306 5.58 -2.19 -18.78
N PHE A 307 5.56 -1.29 -19.77
CA PHE A 307 4.49 -0.31 -19.94
C PHE A 307 3.14 -0.96 -20.22
N ARG A 308 3.08 -1.94 -21.12
CA ARG A 308 1.84 -2.62 -21.49
C ARG A 308 1.13 -3.27 -20.29
N ARG A 309 1.91 -3.74 -19.32
CA ARG A 309 1.41 -4.49 -18.17
C ARG A 309 1.10 -3.59 -16.97
N PHE A 310 1.73 -2.43 -16.87
CA PHE A 310 1.58 -1.55 -15.72
C PHE A 310 0.24 -0.80 -15.75
N GLY A 311 -0.50 -0.85 -14.65
CA GLY A 311 -1.78 -0.15 -14.50
C GLY A 311 -1.59 1.32 -14.13
N GLY A 312 -0.86 1.60 -13.05
CA GLY A 312 -0.53 2.95 -12.60
C GLY A 312 -1.74 3.84 -12.28
N THR A 313 -2.88 3.24 -11.92
CA THR A 313 -4.17 3.92 -11.72
C THR A 313 -4.97 3.26 -10.60
N LEU A 314 -5.97 3.94 -10.04
CA LEU A 314 -6.82 3.35 -8.99
C LEU A 314 -7.70 2.22 -9.55
N GLY A 315 -7.77 1.14 -8.79
CA GLY A 315 -8.62 0.00 -9.07
C GLY A 315 -10.08 0.22 -8.65
N ALA A 316 -10.85 -0.87 -8.71
CA ALA A 316 -12.21 -0.93 -8.17
C ALA A 316 -12.18 -0.82 -6.63
N THR A 317 -13.08 -0.04 -6.04
CA THR A 317 -13.20 0.00 -4.58
C THR A 317 -13.90 -1.27 -4.10
N VAL A 318 -13.18 -2.11 -3.36
CA VAL A 318 -13.70 -3.38 -2.85
C VAL A 318 -14.54 -3.13 -1.60
N ARG A 319 -15.69 -3.79 -1.49
CA ARG A 319 -16.55 -3.75 -0.31
C ARG A 319 -16.31 -4.99 0.54
N LEU A 320 -16.03 -4.78 1.81
CA LEU A 320 -15.84 -5.81 2.82
C LEU A 320 -16.98 -5.77 3.84
N ASP A 321 -17.51 -6.95 4.12
CA ASP A 321 -18.23 -7.24 5.36
C ASP A 321 -17.21 -7.57 6.46
N VAL A 322 -17.52 -7.14 7.68
CA VAL A 322 -16.66 -7.30 8.85
C VAL A 322 -17.53 -7.65 10.06
N ASP A 323 -17.36 -8.87 10.56
CA ASP A 323 -18.08 -9.41 11.72
C ASP A 323 -17.10 -10.08 12.70
N GLY A 324 -16.85 -9.40 13.82
CA GLY A 324 -15.92 -9.87 14.85
C GLY A 324 -14.51 -10.07 14.29
N ALA A 325 -14.04 -11.31 14.26
CA ALA A 325 -12.72 -11.68 13.73
C ALA A 325 -12.77 -12.17 12.28
N ARG A 326 -13.88 -11.98 11.58
CA ARG A 326 -14.08 -12.44 10.20
C ARG A 326 -14.32 -11.27 9.26
N THR A 327 -13.74 -11.36 8.08
CA THR A 327 -14.02 -10.46 6.97
C THR A 327 -14.40 -11.26 5.73
N ARG A 328 -15.21 -10.63 4.88
CA ARG A 328 -15.62 -11.22 3.61
C ARG A 328 -15.65 -10.15 2.54
N VAL A 329 -15.16 -10.47 1.35
CA VAL A 329 -15.37 -9.63 0.18
C VAL A 329 -16.81 -9.81 -0.32
N GLU A 330 -17.58 -8.73 -0.31
CA GLU A 330 -18.97 -8.73 -0.81
C GLU A 330 -19.03 -8.45 -2.32
N GLY A 331 -18.00 -7.78 -2.85
CA GLY A 331 -17.87 -7.40 -4.25
C GLY A 331 -17.08 -6.11 -4.39
N ALA A 332 -17.24 -5.43 -5.52
CA ALA A 332 -16.56 -4.16 -5.77
C ALA A 332 -17.47 -3.15 -6.47
N LEU A 333 -17.18 -1.88 -6.22
CA LEU A 333 -17.73 -0.74 -6.95
C LEU A 333 -16.94 -0.54 -8.26
N SER A 334 -17.35 0.42 -9.09
CA SER A 334 -16.57 0.77 -10.28
C SER A 334 -15.17 1.29 -9.92
N PRO A 335 -14.17 1.15 -10.82
CA PRO A 335 -12.90 1.84 -10.70
C PRO A 335 -13.10 3.33 -10.41
N TRP A 336 -12.18 3.92 -9.63
CA TRP A 336 -12.23 5.33 -9.22
C TRP A 336 -13.45 5.75 -8.39
N HIS A 337 -14.35 4.84 -7.99
CA HIS A 337 -15.48 5.20 -7.14
C HIS A 337 -15.08 5.15 -5.66
N ILE A 338 -14.94 6.31 -5.01
CA ILE A 338 -14.57 6.43 -3.60
C ILE A 338 -15.70 7.15 -2.84
N PRO A 339 -16.72 6.40 -2.38
CA PRO A 339 -17.89 6.97 -1.72
C PRO A 339 -17.53 7.79 -0.48
N ARG A 340 -18.28 8.86 -0.28
CA ARG A 340 -18.18 9.66 0.96
C ARG A 340 -19.01 9.00 2.05
N ALA A 341 -18.53 9.06 3.28
CA ALA A 341 -19.23 8.49 4.45
C ALA A 341 -20.63 9.08 4.70
N ASP A 342 -20.97 10.24 4.11
CA ASP A 342 -22.30 10.87 4.22
C ASP A 342 -23.30 10.41 3.15
N LYS A 343 -22.93 9.44 2.29
CA LYS A 343 -23.77 8.91 1.22
C LYS A 343 -24.02 7.42 1.42
N GLU A 344 -25.26 7.00 1.32
CA GLU A 344 -25.63 5.59 1.35
C GLU A 344 -25.07 4.84 0.13
N LEU A 345 -24.49 3.66 0.37
CA LEU A 345 -24.03 2.78 -0.70
C LEU A 345 -25.22 2.09 -1.36
N GLN A 346 -25.25 2.15 -2.69
CA GLN A 346 -26.18 1.33 -3.44
C GLN A 346 -25.86 -0.16 -3.22
N PRO A 347 -26.87 -1.04 -3.24
CA PRO A 347 -26.64 -2.48 -3.28
C PRO A 347 -25.71 -2.85 -4.43
N LEU A 348 -24.85 -3.85 -4.20
CA LEU A 348 -24.01 -4.38 -5.28
C LEU A 348 -24.88 -5.06 -6.32
N GLU A 349 -24.67 -4.74 -7.60
CA GLU A 349 -25.43 -5.34 -8.71
C GLU A 349 -25.17 -6.85 -8.84
N THR A 350 -23.97 -7.30 -8.46
CA THR A 350 -23.57 -8.71 -8.47
C THR A 350 -22.69 -8.98 -7.25
N PRO A 351 -23.29 -9.24 -6.07
CA PRO A 351 -22.53 -9.58 -4.89
C PRO A 351 -21.80 -10.91 -5.13
N TRP A 352 -20.57 -11.01 -4.65
CA TRP A 352 -19.77 -12.23 -4.75
C TRP A 352 -20.28 -13.26 -3.75
N SER A 353 -20.40 -14.52 -4.19
CA SER A 353 -20.99 -15.58 -3.38
C SER A 353 -20.17 -15.84 -2.13
N PRO A 354 -20.82 -16.16 -0.99
CA PRO A 354 -20.11 -16.63 0.18
C PRO A 354 -19.17 -17.82 -0.07
N ASP A 355 -19.52 -18.67 -1.03
CA ASP A 355 -18.86 -19.96 -1.24
C ASP A 355 -17.62 -19.88 -2.15
N ASP A 356 -17.36 -18.74 -2.80
CA ASP A 356 -16.32 -18.60 -3.83
C ASP A 356 -14.89 -18.31 -3.29
N LEU A 357 -14.71 -18.15 -1.97
CA LEU A 357 -13.53 -17.43 -1.43
C LEU A 357 -12.92 -18.02 -0.16
N LEU A 358 -13.00 -19.33 0.07
CA LEU A 358 -12.09 -19.97 1.02
C LEU A 358 -10.88 -20.47 0.23
N LEU A 359 -9.72 -19.82 0.44
CA LEU A 359 -8.45 -20.46 0.16
C LEU A 359 -8.44 -21.76 0.98
N ASP A 360 -8.50 -22.89 0.31
CA ASP A 360 -8.39 -24.20 0.95
C ASP A 360 -6.96 -24.33 1.48
N ALA A 361 -6.73 -23.84 2.70
CA ALA A 361 -5.42 -23.75 3.33
C ALA A 361 -4.77 -25.13 3.59
N GLY A 362 -5.46 -26.23 3.21
CA GLY A 362 -4.98 -27.61 3.31
C GLY A 362 -4.95 -28.38 1.99
N GLY A 363 -5.27 -27.77 0.85
CA GLY A 363 -5.21 -28.44 -0.45
C GLY A 363 -3.78 -28.50 -0.97
N GLU A 364 -3.22 -29.71 -1.13
CA GLU A 364 -2.01 -29.92 -1.93
C GLU A 364 -2.12 -29.09 -3.21
N ARG A 365 -1.10 -28.30 -3.53
CA ARG A 365 -0.96 -27.73 -4.87
C ARG A 365 -0.98 -28.92 -5.82
N SER A 366 -2.15 -29.24 -6.38
CA SER A 366 -2.24 -30.24 -7.41
C SER A 366 -1.34 -29.74 -8.52
N ARG A 367 -0.20 -30.41 -8.69
CA ARG A 367 0.53 -30.39 -9.95
C ARG A 367 -0.50 -30.79 -10.98
N GLY A 368 -1.10 -29.80 -11.64
CA GLY A 368 -2.01 -30.03 -12.74
C GLY A 368 -1.28 -30.92 -13.71
N ASP A 369 -1.87 -32.08 -13.97
CA ASP A 369 -1.31 -33.15 -14.78
C ASP A 369 -0.67 -32.58 -16.04
N GLY A 370 0.62 -32.89 -16.20
CA GLY A 370 1.35 -32.67 -17.43
C GLY A 370 0.65 -33.41 -18.55
N VAL A 371 -0.16 -32.70 -19.32
CA VAL A 371 -0.42 -33.09 -20.70
C VAL A 371 0.76 -32.56 -21.49
N ASP A 372 1.72 -33.45 -21.77
CA ASP A 372 2.70 -33.29 -22.84
C ASP A 372 1.95 -32.85 -24.11
N ARG A 373 1.98 -31.54 -24.40
CA ARG A 373 1.64 -31.03 -25.72
C ARG A 373 2.95 -30.60 -26.37
N ASN A 374 3.41 -31.49 -27.23
CA ASN A 374 4.50 -31.28 -28.18
C ASN A 374 4.24 -29.97 -28.96
N TRP A 375 5.12 -28.99 -28.81
CA TRP A 375 4.97 -27.63 -29.37
C TRP A 375 5.48 -27.51 -30.83
N ASP A 376 5.56 -28.60 -31.57
CA ASP A 376 6.04 -28.61 -32.96
C ASP A 376 4.95 -28.65 -34.04
N ASP A 377 3.66 -28.69 -33.68
CA ASP A 377 2.56 -28.72 -34.66
C ASP A 377 1.48 -27.67 -34.35
N LEU A 378 1.70 -26.43 -34.80
CA LEU A 378 0.60 -25.51 -35.12
C LEU A 378 0.80 -24.89 -36.52
N PRO A 379 -0.28 -24.78 -37.31
CA PRO A 379 -0.23 -24.70 -38.76
C PRO A 379 0.24 -23.33 -39.26
N THR A 380 1.22 -23.36 -40.17
CA THR A 380 1.57 -22.24 -41.03
C THR A 380 0.36 -21.89 -41.91
N ARG A 381 -0.30 -20.77 -41.62
CA ARG A 381 -1.26 -20.18 -42.57
C ARG A 381 -0.47 -19.55 -43.72
N GLY A 382 -0.46 -20.26 -44.84
CA GLY A 382 0.02 -19.77 -46.12
C GLY A 382 -0.71 -18.50 -46.57
N ARG A 383 0.07 -17.58 -47.14
CA ARG A 383 -0.40 -16.56 -48.07
C ARG A 383 0.31 -16.80 -49.40
N ASP A 384 -0.46 -17.25 -50.38
CA ASP A 384 -0.24 -17.07 -51.81
C ASP A 384 -1.64 -16.85 -52.39
N SER A 385 -1.95 -15.97 -53.34
CA SER A 385 -1.23 -15.09 -54.28
C SER A 385 -2.26 -13.98 -54.61
N SER A 386 -2.02 -12.81 -55.18
CA SER A 386 -1.36 -12.48 -56.44
C SER A 386 -1.56 -10.97 -56.69
N SER A 387 -0.51 -10.22 -57.05
CA SER A 387 -0.55 -9.18 -58.10
C SER A 387 0.81 -8.44 -58.20
N ARG A 388 1.59 -8.79 -59.23
CA ARG A 388 2.51 -7.87 -59.93
C ARG A 388 1.70 -7.12 -61.00
N PRO A 389 2.04 -5.88 -61.41
CA PRO A 389 3.32 -5.51 -62.08
C PRO A 389 3.88 -4.16 -61.53
N GLY A 390 5.07 -3.65 -61.86
CA GLY A 390 6.13 -3.98 -62.80
C GLY A 390 7.17 -2.84 -62.78
N SER A 391 8.41 -3.17 -63.18
CA SER A 391 9.47 -2.32 -63.76
C SER A 391 9.78 -0.92 -63.19
N GLY A 392 11.04 -0.71 -62.80
CA GLY A 392 11.63 0.63 -62.74
C GLY A 392 12.99 0.67 -62.07
N SER A 393 14.04 0.52 -62.87
CA SER A 393 15.44 0.78 -62.52
C SER A 393 15.69 2.24 -62.15
N HIS A 394 16.37 2.49 -61.03
CA HIS A 394 17.66 3.20 -60.93
C HIS A 394 18.18 3.24 -59.51
#